data_AF-A0A6L6ZZZ7-F1
#
_entry.id   AF-A0A6L6ZZZ7-F1
#
_cell.length_a   1.000
_cell.length_b   1.000
_cell.length_c   1.000
_cell.angle_alpha   90.00
_cell.angle_beta   90.00
_cell.angle_gamma   90.00
#
_symmetry.space_group_name_H-M   'P 1'
#
loop_
_entity.id
_entity.type
_entity.pdbx_description
1 polymer ?
#
loop_
_entity_poly.entity_id
_entity_poly.type
_entity_poly.pdbx_seq_one_letter_code
_entity_poly.pdbx_strand_id
1 'polypeptide(L)'
;MKQLWFAMSLVTGSLLFSANASATPASGALLQQMNLASQSLNYELSFISINKQGVESLRYQHARLDNRPLAQLLQMDGPRREVVQRGNEISYFEPGLEPFTLNGDYIVDSLPSLIYTDFKRLSPYYDFISVGRTRIADRLCEVIRVVARDGTRYSYIVWMDTESKLPMRVDLLDRDGETLEQFRVIAFNVNQDISSSMQTLAKANLPPLLSVPVGEKAKFSWTPTWLPQGFSEVSSSRRPLPTMDNMPIESRLYSDGLFSFSVNVNRATPSSTDQMLRTGRRTVSTSVRDNAEITIVGELPPQTAKRIAENIKFGAAQ
;
A
#
# COMPACT_ATOMS: atom_id res chain seq x y z
N MET A 1 -8.22 88.57 24.38
CA MET A 1 -9.21 87.65 24.97
C MET A 1 -10.11 87.17 23.84
N LYS A 2 -10.27 85.92 23.40
CA LYS A 2 -9.73 84.58 23.67
C LYS A 2 -9.69 83.88 22.29
N GLN A 3 -8.62 83.17 21.94
CA GLN A 3 -8.55 82.37 20.70
C GLN A 3 -9.31 81.05 20.91
N LEU A 4 -10.25 80.75 20.02
CA LEU A 4 -11.00 79.49 19.97
C LEU A 4 -10.25 78.53 19.02
N TRP A 5 -9.70 77.46 19.57
CA TRP A 5 -9.14 76.35 18.81
C TRP A 5 -10.24 75.33 18.51
N PHE A 6 -10.53 75.11 17.23
CA PHE A 6 -11.31 73.97 16.76
C PHE A 6 -10.38 72.75 16.66
N ALA A 7 -10.55 71.77 17.55
CA ALA A 7 -9.92 70.46 17.44
C ALA A 7 -10.76 69.58 16.51
N MET A 8 -10.26 69.30 15.31
CA MET A 8 -10.84 68.36 14.37
C MET A 8 -10.25 66.98 14.64
N SER A 9 -11.02 66.10 15.28
CA SER A 9 -10.65 64.70 15.51
C SER A 9 -10.80 63.89 14.22
N LEU A 10 -9.68 63.57 13.57
CA LEU A 10 -9.63 62.62 12.47
C LEU A 10 -9.79 61.19 13.04
N VAL A 11 -10.94 60.55 12.80
CA VAL A 11 -11.14 59.12 13.10
C VAL A 11 -10.60 58.33 11.91
N THR A 12 -9.37 57.83 12.02
CA THR A 12 -8.80 56.87 11.08
C THR A 12 -9.42 55.49 11.33
N GLY A 13 -10.43 55.14 10.53
CA GLY A 13 -11.03 53.81 10.52
C GLY A 13 -10.00 52.76 10.09
N SER A 14 -9.65 51.86 11.01
CA SER A 14 -8.82 50.70 10.74
C SER A 14 -9.66 49.66 10.00
N LEU A 15 -9.35 49.41 8.73
CA LEU A 15 -9.90 48.28 7.98
C LEU A 15 -9.29 46.99 8.56
N LEU A 16 -10.04 46.31 9.43
CA LEU A 16 -9.76 44.94 9.82
C LEU A 16 -10.03 44.04 8.61
N PHE A 17 -8.97 43.69 7.88
CA PHE A 17 -9.02 42.59 6.93
C PHE A 17 -9.21 41.30 7.72
N SER A 18 -10.45 40.80 7.74
CA SER A 18 -10.74 39.42 8.16
C SER A 18 -10.08 38.47 7.16
N ALA A 19 -8.85 38.03 7.46
CA ALA A 19 -8.26 36.89 6.79
C ALA A 19 -9.10 35.65 7.18
N ASN A 20 -10.01 35.24 6.30
CA ASN A 20 -10.61 33.92 6.37
C ASN A 20 -9.48 32.92 6.15
N ALA A 21 -8.88 32.44 7.24
CA ALA A 21 -8.02 31.27 7.19
C ALA A 21 -8.90 30.10 6.73
N SER A 22 -8.80 29.76 5.45
CA SER A 22 -9.36 28.52 4.93
C SER A 22 -8.74 27.38 5.73
N ALA A 23 -9.56 26.70 6.53
CA ALA A 23 -9.12 25.54 7.29
C ALA A 23 -8.47 24.55 6.32
N THR A 24 -7.15 24.39 6.41
CA THR A 24 -6.44 23.42 5.59
C THR A 24 -7.00 22.05 5.98
N PRO A 25 -7.57 21.27 5.04
CA PRO A 25 -8.17 19.99 5.39
C PRO A 25 -7.11 19.12 6.07
N ALA A 26 -7.49 18.48 7.18
CA ALA A 26 -6.58 17.63 7.93
C ALA A 26 -6.00 16.53 7.04
N SER A 27 -4.71 16.22 7.15
CA SER A 27 -4.00 15.28 6.28
C SER A 27 -4.69 13.91 6.15
N GLY A 28 -5.30 13.42 7.24
CA GLY A 28 -6.09 12.18 7.20
C GLY A 28 -7.32 12.25 6.28
N ALA A 29 -8.00 13.40 6.19
CA ALA A 29 -9.12 13.60 5.29
C ALA A 29 -8.68 13.66 3.82
N LEU A 30 -7.53 14.29 3.55
CA LEU A 30 -6.93 14.32 2.21
C LEU A 30 -6.56 12.91 1.73
N LEU A 31 -5.96 12.09 2.59
CA LEU A 31 -5.65 10.69 2.28
C LEU A 31 -6.91 9.85 2.02
N GLN A 32 -7.99 10.08 2.77
CA GLN A 32 -9.29 9.43 2.51
C GLN A 32 -9.87 9.86 1.16
N GLN A 33 -9.75 11.14 0.79
CA GLN A 33 -10.20 11.63 -0.51
C GLN A 33 -9.39 11.02 -1.66
N MET A 34 -8.07 10.83 -1.47
CA MET A 34 -7.23 10.12 -2.44
C MET A 34 -7.69 8.68 -2.66
N ASN A 35 -7.88 7.92 -1.57
CA ASN A 35 -8.40 6.55 -1.65
C ASN A 35 -9.77 6.48 -2.35
N LEU A 36 -10.67 7.42 -2.05
CA LEU A 36 -11.97 7.51 -2.68
C LEU A 36 -11.86 7.79 -4.18
N ALA A 37 -11.06 8.80 -4.57
CA ALA A 37 -10.85 9.18 -5.96
C ALA A 37 -10.29 8.03 -6.79
N SER A 38 -9.31 7.29 -6.25
CA SER A 38 -8.73 6.10 -6.90
C SER A 38 -9.72 4.96 -7.13
N GLN A 39 -10.82 4.91 -6.37
CA GLN A 39 -11.86 3.89 -6.54
C GLN A 39 -13.09 4.40 -7.31
N SER A 40 -13.27 5.71 -7.46
CA SER A 40 -14.48 6.28 -8.03
C SER A 40 -14.31 6.85 -9.44
N LEU A 41 -13.16 7.43 -9.75
CA LEU A 41 -12.94 8.17 -10.99
C LEU A 41 -12.64 7.24 -12.17
N ASN A 42 -12.95 7.67 -13.39
CA ASN A 42 -12.41 7.06 -14.60
C ASN A 42 -11.12 7.79 -14.97
N TYR A 43 -9.99 7.09 -15.00
CA TYR A 43 -8.69 7.70 -15.23
C TYR A 43 -7.68 6.74 -15.82
N GLU A 44 -6.62 7.31 -16.39
CA GLU A 44 -5.43 6.60 -16.83
C GLU A 44 -4.19 7.26 -16.22
N LEU A 45 -3.32 6.45 -15.60
CA LEU A 45 -1.99 6.84 -15.14
C LEU A 45 -0.94 6.14 -16.00
N SER A 46 -0.09 6.90 -16.66
CA SER A 46 1.18 6.42 -17.22
C SER A 46 2.28 6.78 -16.23
N PHE A 47 2.93 5.77 -15.66
CA PHE A 47 3.84 5.96 -14.53
C PHE A 47 5.07 5.05 -14.65
N ILE A 48 6.07 5.36 -13.83
CA ILE A 48 7.24 4.51 -13.64
C ILE A 48 7.28 3.98 -12.20
N SER A 49 7.68 2.71 -12.06
CA SER A 49 8.10 2.12 -10.79
C SER A 49 9.61 2.07 -10.73
N ILE A 50 10.20 2.62 -9.67
CA ILE A 50 11.66 2.71 -9.49
C ILE A 50 12.03 1.95 -8.22
N ASN A 51 12.95 1.00 -8.35
CA ASN A 51 13.52 0.25 -7.24
C ASN A 51 15.01 -0.05 -7.51
N LYS A 52 15.65 -0.90 -6.70
CA LYS A 52 17.06 -1.25 -6.89
C LYS A 52 17.34 -2.04 -8.17
N GLN A 53 16.33 -2.69 -8.75
CA GLN A 53 16.43 -3.48 -9.97
C GLN A 53 16.37 -2.63 -11.23
N GLY A 54 15.71 -1.46 -11.17
CA GLY A 54 15.68 -0.51 -12.27
C GLY A 54 14.45 0.36 -12.28
N VAL A 55 14.09 0.79 -13.49
CA VAL A 55 12.91 1.62 -13.78
C VAL A 55 12.00 0.85 -14.72
N GLU A 56 10.78 0.57 -14.28
CA GLU A 56 9.75 -0.13 -15.06
C GLU A 56 8.68 0.85 -15.54
N SER A 57 8.35 0.80 -16.82
CA SER A 57 7.29 1.62 -17.44
C SER A 57 5.95 0.89 -17.42
N LEU A 58 4.96 1.51 -16.78
CA LEU A 58 3.65 0.91 -16.51
C LEU A 58 2.52 1.86 -16.87
N ARG A 59 1.38 1.30 -17.25
CA ARG A 59 0.13 2.04 -17.41
C ARG A 59 -0.97 1.39 -16.63
N TYR A 60 -1.69 2.18 -15.84
CA TYR A 60 -2.85 1.76 -15.08
C TYR A 60 -4.09 2.54 -15.55
N GLN A 61 -5.09 1.83 -16.05
CA GLN A 61 -6.41 2.38 -16.34
C GLN A 61 -7.38 1.93 -15.24
N HIS A 62 -8.26 2.82 -14.81
CA HIS A 62 -9.36 2.50 -13.91
C HIS A 62 -10.65 3.14 -14.40
N ALA A 63 -11.75 2.43 -14.25
CA ALA A 63 -13.09 2.91 -14.55
C ALA A 63 -14.13 2.25 -13.65
N ARG A 64 -15.31 2.85 -13.57
CA ARG A 64 -16.47 2.26 -12.88
C ARG A 64 -17.65 2.17 -13.84
N LEU A 65 -18.11 0.95 -14.10
CA LEU A 65 -19.26 0.66 -14.96
C LEU A 65 -20.29 -0.14 -14.17
N ASP A 66 -21.56 0.26 -14.17
CA ASP A 66 -22.64 -0.40 -13.43
C ASP A 66 -22.30 -0.66 -11.95
N ASN A 67 -21.64 0.32 -11.32
CA ASN A 67 -21.11 0.27 -9.96
C ASN A 67 -20.08 -0.85 -9.69
N ARG A 68 -19.48 -1.43 -10.74
CA ARG A 68 -18.39 -2.41 -10.64
C ARG A 68 -17.06 -1.78 -11.08
N PRO A 69 -15.96 -2.04 -10.35
CA PRO A 69 -14.63 -1.60 -10.78
C PRO A 69 -14.19 -2.36 -12.02
N LEU A 70 -13.58 -1.63 -12.95
CA LEU A 70 -12.81 -2.11 -14.08
C LEU A 70 -11.41 -1.53 -13.96
N ALA A 71 -10.39 -2.36 -14.09
CA ALA A 71 -9.02 -1.87 -14.10
C ALA A 71 -8.14 -2.68 -15.07
N GLN A 72 -7.10 -2.06 -15.56
CA GLN A 72 -6.06 -2.71 -16.36
C GLN A 72 -4.71 -2.16 -15.94
N LEU A 73 -3.79 -3.04 -15.54
CA LEU A 73 -2.37 -2.78 -15.42
C LEU A 73 -1.65 -3.39 -16.61
N LEU A 74 -0.84 -2.60 -17.31
CA LEU A 74 -0.09 -3.03 -18.48
C LEU A 74 1.39 -2.69 -18.32
N GLN A 75 2.26 -3.68 -18.54
CA GLN A 75 3.68 -3.45 -18.73
C GLN A 75 3.94 -2.92 -20.13
N MET A 76 4.59 -1.76 -20.21
CA MET A 76 4.73 -1.01 -21.47
C MET A 76 5.92 -1.48 -22.31
N ASP A 77 6.97 -2.00 -21.65
CA ASP A 77 8.21 -2.43 -22.29
C ASP A 77 8.44 -3.94 -22.14
N GLY A 78 8.99 -4.57 -23.19
CA GLY A 78 9.33 -5.99 -23.18
C GLY A 78 8.12 -6.92 -23.38
N PRO A 79 8.08 -8.10 -22.73
CA PRO A 79 6.93 -9.01 -22.81
C PRO A 79 5.65 -8.32 -22.36
N ARG A 80 4.58 -8.49 -23.14
CA ARG A 80 3.27 -7.90 -22.85
C ARG A 80 2.60 -8.59 -21.67
N ARG A 81 3.00 -8.22 -20.45
CA ARG A 81 2.33 -8.64 -19.21
C ARG A 81 1.16 -7.72 -18.91
N GLU A 82 0.03 -8.31 -18.59
CA GLU A 82 -1.23 -7.60 -18.38
C GLU A 82 -2.00 -8.22 -17.22
N VAL A 83 -2.56 -7.37 -16.37
CA VAL A 83 -3.47 -7.77 -15.30
C VAL A 83 -4.72 -6.94 -15.42
N VAL A 84 -5.88 -7.57 -15.39
CA VAL A 84 -7.17 -6.87 -15.49
C VAL A 84 -8.06 -7.20 -14.30
N GLN A 85 -8.89 -6.25 -13.93
CA GLN A 85 -9.90 -6.39 -12.90
C GLN A 85 -11.28 -6.18 -13.50
N ARG A 86 -12.22 -7.06 -13.14
CA ARG A 86 -13.65 -6.89 -13.38
C ARG A 86 -14.45 -7.31 -12.15
N GLY A 87 -14.95 -6.32 -11.39
CA GLY A 87 -15.55 -6.60 -10.09
C GLY A 87 -14.49 -7.11 -9.11
N ASN A 88 -14.72 -8.29 -8.55
CA ASN A 88 -13.78 -8.98 -7.67
C ASN A 88 -12.92 -10.03 -8.39
N GLU A 89 -13.03 -10.15 -9.72
CA GLU A 89 -12.21 -11.05 -10.54
C GLU A 89 -10.95 -10.32 -11.01
N ILE A 90 -9.78 -10.89 -10.74
CA ILE A 90 -8.48 -10.40 -11.21
C ILE A 90 -7.85 -11.46 -12.09
N SER A 91 -7.68 -11.16 -13.38
CA SER A 91 -7.12 -12.08 -14.36
C SER A 91 -5.71 -11.67 -14.76
N TYR A 92 -4.81 -12.64 -14.81
CA TYR A 92 -3.38 -12.46 -15.11
C TYR A 92 -3.06 -13.04 -16.48
N PHE A 93 -2.33 -12.26 -17.29
CA PHE A 93 -1.89 -12.62 -18.63
C PHE A 93 -0.39 -12.38 -18.75
N GLU A 94 0.36 -13.43 -19.05
CA GLU A 94 1.79 -13.36 -19.30
C GLU A 94 2.15 -14.27 -20.49
N PRO A 95 2.93 -13.78 -21.48
CA PRO A 95 3.34 -14.59 -22.60
C PRO A 95 4.10 -15.86 -22.16
N GLY A 96 3.64 -17.01 -22.62
CA GLY A 96 4.24 -18.31 -22.29
C GLY A 96 3.70 -18.98 -21.02
N LEU A 97 2.74 -18.36 -20.33
CA LEU A 97 2.02 -18.95 -19.20
C LEU A 97 0.53 -19.06 -19.51
N GLU A 98 -0.12 -20.08 -18.96
CA GLU A 98 -1.57 -20.21 -19.02
C GLU A 98 -2.22 -19.11 -18.16
N PRO A 99 -3.15 -18.31 -18.71
CA PRO A 99 -3.78 -17.23 -17.98
C PRO A 99 -4.78 -17.79 -16.97
N PHE A 100 -4.94 -17.10 -15.85
CA PHE A 100 -5.81 -17.53 -14.76
C PHE A 100 -6.47 -16.36 -14.05
N THR A 101 -7.54 -16.64 -13.31
CA THR A 101 -8.27 -15.63 -12.52
C THR A 101 -8.26 -15.99 -11.04
N LEU A 102 -8.09 -14.98 -10.18
CA LEU A 102 -8.21 -15.05 -8.72
C LEU A 102 -9.25 -14.03 -8.23
N ASN A 103 -9.75 -14.24 -7.01
CA ASN A 103 -10.59 -13.24 -6.34
C ASN A 103 -9.72 -12.19 -5.64
N GLY A 104 -10.11 -10.91 -5.73
CA GLY A 104 -9.53 -9.81 -4.98
C GLY A 104 -10.24 -8.48 -5.24
N ASP A 105 -10.13 -7.54 -4.30
CA ASP A 105 -10.83 -6.25 -4.38
C ASP A 105 -10.11 -5.22 -5.27
N TYR A 106 -8.82 -5.42 -5.54
CA TYR A 106 -7.97 -4.57 -6.38
C TYR A 106 -6.77 -5.35 -6.92
N ILE A 107 -6.19 -4.89 -8.03
CA ILE A 107 -4.96 -5.47 -8.58
C ILE A 107 -3.79 -5.19 -7.63
N VAL A 108 -3.29 -6.22 -6.94
CA VAL A 108 -2.12 -6.12 -6.06
C VAL A 108 -0.89 -5.67 -6.87
N ASP A 109 -0.09 -4.79 -6.28
CA ASP A 109 1.11 -4.20 -6.88
C ASP A 109 0.89 -3.38 -8.17
N SER A 110 -0.36 -3.06 -8.52
CA SER A 110 -0.66 -2.12 -9.61
C SER A 110 -0.39 -0.66 -9.25
N LEU A 111 -0.81 -0.27 -8.05
CA LEU A 111 -0.50 0.98 -7.40
C LEU A 111 0.06 0.66 -6.00
N PRO A 112 0.83 1.58 -5.39
CA PRO A 112 1.31 1.41 -4.01
C PRO A 112 0.15 1.05 -3.07
N SER A 113 0.34 0.09 -2.17
CA SER A 113 -0.72 -0.38 -1.25
C SER A 113 -1.38 0.75 -0.45
N LEU A 114 -0.63 1.82 -0.19
CA LEU A 114 -1.12 3.07 0.40
C LEU A 114 -2.40 3.60 -0.26
N ILE A 115 -2.54 3.45 -1.58
CA ILE A 115 -3.66 4.01 -2.34
C ILE A 115 -4.98 3.29 -2.03
N TYR A 116 -4.93 2.00 -1.74
CA TYR A 116 -6.10 1.16 -1.42
C TYR A 116 -6.40 1.09 0.09
N THR A 117 -5.67 1.86 0.91
CA THR A 117 -5.74 1.74 2.37
C THR A 117 -6.91 2.50 2.99
N ASP A 118 -7.57 1.89 3.99
CA ASP A 118 -8.49 2.60 4.87
C ASP A 118 -7.74 3.40 5.95
N PHE A 119 -7.58 4.70 5.69
CA PHE A 119 -6.90 5.61 6.60
C PHE A 119 -7.64 5.84 7.93
N LYS A 120 -8.96 5.59 8.02
CA LYS A 120 -9.67 5.64 9.31
C LYS A 120 -9.19 4.51 10.21
N ARG A 121 -9.09 3.30 9.66
CA ARG A 121 -8.53 2.13 10.37
C ARG A 121 -7.11 2.38 10.84
N LEU A 122 -6.26 3.05 10.05
CA LEU A 122 -4.86 3.32 10.42
C LEU A 122 -4.67 4.42 11.48
N SER A 123 -5.57 5.41 11.51
CA SER A 123 -5.41 6.63 12.32
C SER A 123 -5.10 6.44 13.82
N PRO A 124 -5.48 5.34 14.51
CA PRO A 124 -5.10 5.16 15.91
C PRO A 124 -3.62 4.81 16.12
N TYR A 125 -2.93 4.30 15.10
CA TYR A 125 -1.53 3.81 15.19
C TYR A 125 -0.57 4.50 14.22
N TYR A 126 -1.07 5.39 13.36
CA TYR A 126 -0.29 6.15 12.39
C TYR A 126 -0.45 7.66 12.57
N ASP A 127 0.62 8.38 12.23
CA ASP A 127 0.63 9.82 12.07
C ASP A 127 0.62 10.19 10.59
N PHE A 128 -0.24 11.15 10.25
CA PHE A 128 -0.38 11.72 8.92
C PHE A 128 0.12 13.16 8.96
N ILE A 129 1.33 13.39 8.47
CA ILE A 129 2.08 14.63 8.66
C ILE A 129 2.09 15.40 7.34
N SER A 130 1.53 16.61 7.33
CA SER A 130 1.68 17.50 6.18
C SER A 130 3.12 17.98 6.06
N VAL A 131 3.67 17.89 4.85
CA VAL A 131 5.02 18.35 4.49
C VAL A 131 4.95 19.60 3.59
N GLY A 132 3.74 20.09 3.31
CA GLY A 132 3.49 21.24 2.45
C GLY A 132 3.00 20.84 1.06
N ARG A 133 3.26 21.70 0.07
CA ARG A 133 2.80 21.55 -1.31
C ARG A 133 3.95 21.69 -2.30
N THR A 134 3.90 20.94 -3.39
CA THR A 134 4.91 21.05 -4.47
C THR A 134 4.35 20.58 -5.82
N ARG A 135 5.08 20.85 -6.90
CA ARG A 135 4.68 20.49 -8.27
C ARG A 135 5.21 19.11 -8.66
N ILE A 136 4.32 18.20 -9.07
CA ILE A 136 4.63 16.86 -9.63
C ILE A 136 3.71 16.63 -10.83
N ALA A 137 4.23 16.08 -11.93
CA ALA A 137 3.46 15.81 -13.16
C ALA A 137 2.67 17.05 -13.67
N ASP A 138 3.26 18.24 -13.53
CA ASP A 138 2.62 19.54 -13.83
C ASP A 138 1.34 19.85 -13.01
N ARG A 139 1.23 19.29 -11.81
CA ARG A 139 0.12 19.54 -10.88
C ARG A 139 0.63 20.03 -9.54
N LEU A 140 -0.09 20.97 -8.93
CA LEU A 140 0.10 21.31 -7.53
C LEU A 140 -0.39 20.13 -6.68
N CYS A 141 0.50 19.56 -5.88
CA CYS A 141 0.22 18.41 -5.03
C CYS A 141 0.34 18.75 -3.56
N GLU A 142 -0.53 18.15 -2.73
CA GLU A 142 -0.30 18.06 -1.27
C GLU A 142 0.70 16.95 -0.98
N VAL A 143 1.63 17.21 -0.06
CA VAL A 143 2.65 16.25 0.35
C VAL A 143 2.36 15.79 1.77
N ILE A 144 2.16 14.47 1.94
CA ILE A 144 1.78 13.88 3.22
C ILE A 144 2.70 12.70 3.52
N ARG A 145 3.29 12.70 4.71
CA ARG A 145 4.02 11.55 5.24
C ARG A 145 3.10 10.68 6.08
N VAL A 146 3.19 9.37 5.91
CA VAL A 146 2.43 8.36 6.66
C VAL A 146 3.41 7.47 7.42
N VAL A 147 3.37 7.55 8.75
CA VAL A 147 4.37 6.94 9.64
C VAL A 147 3.67 6.21 10.79
N ALA A 148 4.08 4.98 11.09
CA ALA A 148 3.59 4.28 12.27
C ALA A 148 4.17 4.90 13.55
N ARG A 149 3.31 5.16 14.54
CA ARG A 149 3.67 5.85 15.80
C ARG A 149 4.73 5.12 16.63
N ASP A 150 4.75 3.79 16.56
CA ASP A 150 5.70 2.96 17.30
C ASP A 150 7.08 2.86 16.61
N GLY A 151 7.24 3.46 15.43
CA GLY A 151 8.52 3.52 14.71
C GLY A 151 9.05 2.16 14.25
N THR A 152 8.18 1.15 14.11
CA THR A 152 8.59 -0.24 13.77
C THR A 152 8.41 -0.63 12.31
N ARG A 153 7.89 0.25 11.45
CA ARG A 153 7.68 -0.04 10.02
C ARG A 153 8.46 0.92 9.13
N TYR A 154 8.43 0.62 7.84
CA TYR A 154 8.68 1.60 6.79
C TYR A 154 7.67 2.74 6.85
N SER A 155 7.97 3.83 6.15
CA SER A 155 7.10 5.00 6.04
C SER A 155 6.83 5.33 4.59
N TYR A 156 5.70 5.99 4.33
CA TYR A 156 5.40 6.53 3.00
C TYR A 156 5.49 8.05 2.99
N ILE A 157 5.86 8.61 1.84
CA ILE A 157 5.52 9.98 1.46
C ILE A 157 4.68 9.91 0.19
N VAL A 158 3.53 10.58 0.20
CA VAL A 158 2.65 10.68 -0.97
C VAL A 158 2.50 12.13 -1.41
N TRP A 159 2.53 12.31 -2.72
CA TRP A 159 2.16 13.54 -3.41
C TRP A 159 0.86 13.27 -4.13
N MET A 160 -0.21 13.94 -3.69
CA MET A 160 -1.54 13.80 -4.28
C MET A 160 -1.95 15.09 -5.00
N ASP A 161 -2.49 14.98 -6.20
CA ASP A 161 -2.99 16.13 -6.95
C ASP A 161 -4.09 16.87 -6.17
N THR A 162 -3.95 18.18 -6.03
CA THR A 162 -4.91 19.00 -5.27
C THR A 162 -6.28 19.08 -5.93
N GLU A 163 -6.40 18.80 -7.23
CA GLU A 163 -7.66 18.83 -7.96
C GLU A 163 -8.34 17.45 -7.94
N SER A 164 -7.79 16.48 -8.66
CA SER A 164 -8.36 15.13 -8.82
C SER A 164 -8.23 14.24 -7.59
N LYS A 165 -7.35 14.59 -6.64
CA LYS A 165 -6.96 13.78 -5.48
C LYS A 165 -6.20 12.49 -5.84
N LEU A 166 -5.87 12.25 -7.11
CA LEU A 166 -5.11 11.07 -7.52
C LEU A 166 -3.65 11.14 -7.05
N PRO A 167 -3.02 9.98 -6.76
CA PRO A 167 -1.61 9.93 -6.38
C PRO A 167 -0.71 10.22 -7.58
N MET A 168 0.13 11.26 -7.47
CA MET A 168 1.09 11.66 -8.50
C MET A 168 2.48 11.08 -8.25
N ARG A 169 2.83 10.87 -6.98
CA ARG A 169 4.06 10.18 -6.57
C ARG A 169 3.87 9.54 -5.21
N VAL A 170 4.51 8.39 -5.00
CA VAL A 170 4.59 7.73 -3.69
C VAL A 170 6.00 7.20 -3.52
N ASP A 171 6.65 7.57 -2.43
CA ASP A 171 7.95 7.04 -2.03
C ASP A 171 7.76 6.14 -0.81
N LEU A 172 8.26 4.91 -0.87
CA LEU A 172 8.40 4.02 0.27
C LEU A 172 9.80 4.16 0.84
N LEU A 173 9.89 4.48 2.12
CA LEU A 173 11.15 4.79 2.81
C LEU A 173 11.42 3.79 3.93
N ASP A 174 12.68 3.39 4.05
CA ASP A 174 13.22 2.73 5.22
C ASP A 174 13.18 3.66 6.45
N ARG A 175 13.41 3.12 7.64
CA ARG A 175 13.44 3.86 8.90
C ARG A 175 14.53 4.93 8.92
N ASP A 176 15.64 4.68 8.22
CA ASP A 176 16.76 5.61 8.09
C ASP A 176 16.56 6.63 6.96
N GLY A 177 15.42 6.60 6.26
CA GLY A 177 15.08 7.50 5.17
C GLY A 177 15.56 7.06 3.78
N GLU A 178 16.22 5.91 3.67
CA GLU A 178 16.58 5.32 2.37
C GLU A 178 15.31 5.00 1.57
N THR A 179 15.24 5.46 0.32
CA THR A 179 14.13 5.12 -0.56
C THR A 179 14.23 3.67 -1.03
N LEU A 180 13.22 2.86 -0.71
CA LEU A 180 13.13 1.46 -1.11
C LEU A 180 12.45 1.30 -2.48
N GLU A 181 11.41 2.09 -2.73
CA GLU A 181 10.59 2.04 -3.94
C GLU A 181 9.96 3.41 -4.22
N GLN A 182 9.82 3.78 -5.49
CA GLN A 182 9.10 4.98 -5.91
C GLN A 182 8.12 4.67 -7.03
N PHE A 183 6.89 5.13 -6.83
CA PHE A 183 5.88 5.25 -7.87
C PHE A 183 5.83 6.71 -8.33
N ARG A 184 5.89 6.97 -9.65
CA ARG A 184 5.85 8.32 -10.19
C ARG A 184 5.02 8.40 -11.46
N VAL A 185 3.92 9.14 -11.41
CA VAL A 185 3.12 9.49 -12.60
C VAL A 185 3.93 10.40 -13.50
N ILE A 186 3.98 10.07 -14.78
CA ILE A 186 4.62 10.84 -15.84
C ILE A 186 3.58 11.61 -16.66
N ALA A 187 2.46 10.95 -16.96
CA ALA A 187 1.31 11.55 -17.63
C ALA A 187 0.02 10.91 -17.10
N PHE A 188 -1.07 11.67 -17.06
CA PHE A 188 -2.37 11.14 -16.69
C PHE A 188 -3.51 11.92 -17.32
N ASN A 189 -4.68 11.30 -17.37
CA ASN A 189 -5.93 11.95 -17.71
C ASN A 189 -7.05 11.41 -16.83
N VAL A 190 -8.04 12.25 -16.57
CA VAL A 190 -9.27 11.90 -15.86
C VAL A 190 -10.42 12.23 -16.80
N ASN A 191 -11.24 11.24 -17.13
CA ASN A 191 -12.34 11.37 -18.07
C ASN A 191 -13.67 11.17 -17.35
N GLN A 192 -14.73 11.79 -17.85
CA GLN A 192 -16.09 11.47 -17.38
C GLN A 192 -16.55 10.15 -17.98
N ASP A 193 -16.29 9.95 -19.27
CA ASP A 193 -16.69 8.77 -20.02
C ASP A 193 -15.68 7.62 -19.89
N ILE A 194 -16.20 6.40 -20.03
CA ILE A 194 -15.42 5.17 -20.01
C ILE A 194 -14.84 4.94 -21.42
N SER A 195 -13.53 4.68 -21.50
CA SER A 195 -12.85 4.41 -22.76
C SER A 195 -13.38 3.14 -23.46
N SER A 196 -13.21 3.07 -24.77
CA SER A 196 -13.58 1.88 -25.56
C SER A 196 -12.83 0.62 -25.11
N SER A 197 -11.58 0.74 -24.65
CA SER A 197 -10.81 -0.38 -24.07
C SER A 197 -11.51 -0.96 -22.84
N MET A 198 -11.95 -0.11 -21.92
CA MET A 198 -12.64 -0.54 -20.70
C MET A 198 -14.04 -1.10 -20.99
N GLN A 199 -14.77 -0.54 -21.96
CA GLN A 199 -16.04 -1.12 -22.42
C GLN A 199 -15.86 -2.51 -23.02
N THR A 200 -14.73 -2.75 -23.70
CA THR A 200 -14.38 -4.06 -24.24
C THR A 200 -14.05 -5.04 -23.11
N LEU A 201 -13.23 -4.61 -22.13
CA LEU A 201 -12.92 -5.41 -20.94
C LEU A 201 -14.18 -5.83 -20.17
N ALA A 202 -15.15 -4.94 -20.03
CA ALA A 202 -16.42 -5.25 -19.35
C ALA A 202 -17.13 -6.47 -19.95
N LYS A 203 -17.00 -6.68 -21.26
CA LYS A 203 -17.65 -7.76 -22.02
C LYS A 203 -16.70 -8.93 -22.35
N ALA A 204 -15.44 -8.83 -21.97
CA ALA A 204 -14.43 -9.82 -22.31
C ALA A 204 -14.72 -11.17 -21.67
N ASN A 205 -14.37 -12.24 -22.38
CA ASN A 205 -14.35 -13.58 -21.78
C ASN A 205 -13.04 -13.73 -21.00
N LEU A 206 -13.13 -13.79 -19.66
CA LEU A 206 -11.97 -13.88 -18.79
C LEU A 206 -11.57 -15.35 -18.56
N PRO A 207 -10.28 -15.63 -18.29
CA PRO A 207 -9.80 -16.95 -17.91
C PRO A 207 -10.57 -17.54 -16.72
N PRO A 208 -10.55 -18.88 -16.55
CA PRO A 208 -11.28 -19.53 -15.47
C PRO A 208 -10.77 -19.09 -14.09
N LEU A 209 -11.71 -18.97 -13.15
CA LEU A 209 -11.43 -18.71 -11.74
C LEU A 209 -10.81 -19.96 -11.10
N LEU A 210 -9.62 -19.81 -10.52
CA LEU A 210 -8.98 -20.87 -9.75
C LEU A 210 -9.59 -20.97 -8.36
N SER A 211 -9.90 -22.20 -7.95
CA SER A 211 -10.31 -22.47 -6.58
C SER A 211 -9.08 -22.47 -5.67
N VAL A 212 -8.95 -21.44 -4.86
CA VAL A 212 -7.94 -21.34 -3.80
C VAL A 212 -8.66 -21.46 -2.45
N PRO A 213 -8.20 -22.32 -1.51
CA PRO A 213 -8.78 -22.36 -0.18
C PRO A 213 -8.70 -20.97 0.48
N VAL A 214 -9.85 -20.34 0.70
CA VAL A 214 -9.94 -19.03 1.35
C VAL A 214 -10.19 -19.23 2.84
N GLY A 215 -9.41 -18.54 3.67
CA GLY A 215 -9.80 -18.32 5.07
C GLY A 215 -9.62 -19.52 6.00
N GLU A 216 -8.61 -20.37 5.79
CA GLU A 216 -8.24 -21.34 6.80
C GLU A 216 -7.88 -20.63 8.13
N LYS A 217 -8.46 -21.13 9.22
CA LYS A 217 -8.10 -20.79 10.60
C LYS A 217 -7.49 -22.01 11.27
N ALA A 218 -6.39 -22.48 10.69
CA ALA A 218 -5.65 -23.60 11.25
C ALA A 218 -5.16 -23.24 12.66
N LYS A 219 -5.33 -24.16 13.62
CA LYS A 219 -4.83 -23.99 14.98
C LYS A 219 -3.40 -24.51 15.04
N PHE A 220 -2.48 -23.63 15.43
CA PHE A 220 -1.08 -23.98 15.62
C PHE A 220 -0.70 -23.97 17.09
N SER A 221 0.33 -24.74 17.43
CA SER A 221 0.89 -24.80 18.78
C SER A 221 1.80 -23.61 19.09
N TRP A 222 1.94 -22.63 18.21
CA TRP A 222 2.76 -21.45 18.42
C TRP A 222 1.98 -20.16 18.15
N THR A 223 2.38 -19.08 18.83
CA THR A 223 1.81 -17.75 18.63
C THR A 223 2.87 -16.66 18.83
N PRO A 224 2.93 -15.62 17.97
CA PRO A 224 3.72 -14.43 18.26
C PRO A 224 3.20 -13.73 19.53
N THR A 225 4.07 -13.50 20.50
CA THR A 225 3.73 -12.78 21.75
C THR A 225 3.98 -11.28 21.64
N TRP A 226 4.75 -10.86 20.64
CA TRP A 226 4.96 -9.47 20.29
C TRP A 226 4.65 -9.24 18.81
N LEU A 227 3.86 -8.21 18.54
CA LEU A 227 3.57 -7.70 17.21
C LEU A 227 3.56 -6.17 17.26
N PRO A 228 3.95 -5.47 16.19
CA PRO A 228 3.76 -4.04 16.10
C PRO A 228 2.28 -3.63 16.23
N GLN A 229 2.02 -2.47 16.83
CA GLN A 229 0.65 -2.06 17.15
C GLN A 229 -0.19 -1.87 15.87
N GLY A 230 -1.33 -2.54 15.77
CA GLY A 230 -2.25 -2.43 14.63
C GLY A 230 -2.25 -3.66 13.71
N PHE A 231 -1.26 -4.57 13.80
CA PHE A 231 -1.30 -5.83 13.08
C PHE A 231 -2.37 -6.78 13.65
N SER A 232 -3.04 -7.48 12.73
CA SER A 232 -4.00 -8.54 13.02
C SER A 232 -3.76 -9.71 12.07
N GLU A 233 -4.03 -10.93 12.53
CA GLU A 233 -3.99 -12.12 11.68
C GLU A 233 -5.13 -12.11 10.67
N VAL A 234 -4.80 -12.32 9.40
CA VAL A 234 -5.74 -12.33 8.26
C VAL A 234 -6.09 -13.77 7.88
N SER A 235 -5.11 -14.67 7.89
CA SER A 235 -5.31 -16.08 7.56
C SER A 235 -4.23 -16.96 8.19
N SER A 236 -4.52 -18.26 8.29
CA SER A 236 -3.55 -19.27 8.74
C SER A 236 -3.73 -20.55 7.94
N SER A 237 -2.65 -21.10 7.39
CA SER A 237 -2.72 -22.30 6.55
C SER A 237 -1.56 -23.23 6.81
N ARG A 238 -1.77 -24.53 6.57
CA ARG A 238 -0.70 -25.53 6.62
C ARG A 238 -0.55 -26.13 5.22
N ARG A 239 0.65 -26.05 4.64
CA ARG A 239 0.92 -26.58 3.29
C ARG A 239 2.10 -27.56 3.33
N PRO A 240 2.07 -28.67 2.59
CA PRO A 240 3.25 -29.51 2.45
C PRO A 240 4.30 -28.79 1.59
N LEU A 241 5.57 -28.86 1.99
CA LEU A 241 6.68 -28.43 1.14
C LEU A 241 6.98 -29.51 0.10
N PRO A 242 6.90 -29.22 -1.22
CA PRO A 242 7.12 -30.22 -2.27
C PRO A 242 8.54 -30.81 -2.27
N THR A 243 9.51 -30.06 -1.74
CA THR A 243 10.96 -30.36 -1.83
C THR A 243 11.56 -30.96 -0.56
N MET A 244 10.76 -31.15 0.51
CA MET A 244 11.23 -31.54 1.85
C MET A 244 10.36 -32.67 2.42
N ASP A 245 10.24 -33.81 1.72
CA ASP A 245 9.48 -35.00 2.16
C ASP A 245 8.06 -34.70 2.69
N ASN A 246 7.34 -33.76 2.05
CA ASN A 246 6.02 -33.28 2.48
C ASN A 246 5.99 -32.70 3.91
N MET A 247 7.13 -32.21 4.44
CA MET A 247 7.16 -31.53 5.72
C MET A 247 6.21 -30.31 5.69
N PRO A 248 5.26 -30.23 6.65
CA PRO A 248 4.29 -29.15 6.64
C PRO A 248 4.96 -27.83 7.04
N ILE A 249 4.69 -26.78 6.28
CA ILE A 249 4.92 -25.40 6.68
C ILE A 249 3.62 -24.83 7.23
N GLU A 250 3.67 -24.33 8.46
CA GLU A 250 2.58 -23.61 9.11
C GLU A 250 2.78 -22.12 8.89
N SER A 251 1.80 -21.45 8.30
CA SER A 251 1.90 -20.03 7.95
C SER A 251 0.76 -19.24 8.55
N ARG A 252 1.06 -18.12 9.21
CA ARG A 252 0.09 -17.08 9.61
C ARG A 252 0.39 -15.81 8.82
N LEU A 253 -0.61 -15.27 8.13
CA LEU A 253 -0.53 -13.97 7.46
C LEU A 253 -1.04 -12.87 8.39
N TYR A 254 -0.26 -11.81 8.54
CA TYR A 254 -0.62 -10.63 9.32
C TYR A 254 -0.69 -9.40 8.41
N SER A 255 -1.61 -8.49 8.74
CA SER A 255 -1.67 -7.15 8.14
C SER A 255 -2.15 -6.13 9.16
N ASP A 256 -1.61 -4.91 9.08
CA ASP A 256 -2.13 -3.75 9.81
C ASP A 256 -3.09 -2.88 8.98
N GLY A 257 -3.38 -3.31 7.74
CA GLY A 257 -4.19 -2.58 6.76
C GLY A 257 -3.36 -1.80 5.73
N LEU A 258 -2.04 -1.67 5.94
CA LEU A 258 -1.12 -1.04 4.99
C LEU A 258 0.01 -1.99 4.58
N PHE A 259 0.71 -2.54 5.57
CA PHE A 259 1.79 -3.50 5.37
C PHE A 259 1.32 -4.90 5.72
N SER A 260 1.96 -5.89 5.11
CA SER A 260 1.68 -7.30 5.37
C SER A 260 2.95 -8.13 5.51
N PHE A 261 2.86 -9.21 6.28
CA PHE A 261 3.92 -10.21 6.39
C PHE A 261 3.36 -11.57 6.79
N SER A 262 4.07 -12.62 6.43
CA SER A 262 3.81 -13.99 6.87
C SER A 262 4.82 -14.41 7.93
N VAL A 263 4.33 -15.14 8.92
CA VAL A 263 5.15 -15.91 9.87
C VAL A 263 5.02 -17.36 9.48
N ASN A 264 6.12 -17.96 9.04
CA ASN A 264 6.17 -19.35 8.60
C ASN A 264 7.01 -20.15 9.58
N VAL A 265 6.50 -21.31 10.00
CA VAL A 265 7.15 -22.19 10.95
C VAL A 265 7.13 -23.61 10.40
N ASN A 266 8.31 -24.22 10.32
CA ASN A 266 8.51 -25.62 10.01
C ASN A 266 9.54 -26.21 10.98
N ARG A 267 9.68 -27.54 10.99
CA ARG A 267 10.74 -28.19 11.79
C ARG A 267 12.10 -27.81 11.21
N ALA A 268 13.04 -27.48 12.09
CA ALA A 268 14.41 -27.22 11.70
C ALA A 268 15.10 -28.49 11.19
N THR A 269 16.02 -28.31 10.26
CA THR A 269 16.90 -29.36 9.70
C THR A 269 18.35 -29.07 10.08
N PRO A 270 19.28 -30.03 9.96
CA PRO A 270 20.70 -29.78 10.21
C PRO A 270 21.32 -28.67 9.34
N SER A 271 20.71 -28.35 8.20
CA SER A 271 21.12 -27.26 7.31
C SER A 271 20.44 -25.91 7.60
N SER A 272 19.46 -25.87 8.51
CA SER A 272 18.75 -24.64 8.85
C SER A 272 19.69 -23.69 9.60
N THR A 273 19.80 -22.46 9.12
CA THR A 273 20.65 -21.42 9.71
C THR A 273 19.92 -20.09 9.80
N ASP A 274 20.34 -19.26 10.75
CA ASP A 274 19.87 -17.88 10.84
C ASP A 274 20.31 -17.10 9.59
N GLN A 275 19.37 -16.43 8.94
CA GLN A 275 19.64 -15.64 7.75
C GLN A 275 18.78 -14.37 7.70
N MET A 276 19.33 -13.32 7.12
CA MET A 276 18.62 -12.06 6.89
C MET A 276 18.88 -11.62 5.45
N LEU A 277 17.82 -11.54 4.66
CA LEU A 277 17.86 -11.11 3.27
C LEU A 277 16.85 -9.98 3.05
N ARG A 278 17.25 -8.97 2.27
CA ARG A 278 16.37 -7.85 1.90
C ARG A 278 16.43 -7.63 0.39
N THR A 279 15.26 -7.53 -0.23
CA THR A 279 15.12 -7.24 -1.66
C THR A 279 14.03 -6.17 -1.84
N GLY A 280 14.45 -4.91 -2.01
CA GLY A 280 13.53 -3.77 -2.02
C GLY A 280 12.75 -3.68 -0.70
N ARG A 281 11.42 -3.62 -0.79
CA ARG A 281 10.53 -3.64 0.38
C ARG A 281 10.39 -4.99 1.07
N ARG A 282 10.78 -6.09 0.43
CA ARG A 282 10.59 -7.44 0.97
C ARG A 282 11.79 -7.86 1.82
N THR A 283 11.50 -8.21 3.07
CA THR A 283 12.46 -8.78 4.02
C THR A 283 12.15 -10.25 4.22
N VAL A 284 13.19 -11.08 4.24
CA VAL A 284 13.16 -12.49 4.63
C VAL A 284 14.09 -12.66 5.83
N SER A 285 13.54 -13.00 6.99
CA SER A 285 14.28 -13.23 8.23
C SER A 285 14.03 -14.66 8.69
N THR A 286 15.06 -15.50 8.67
CA THR A 286 15.00 -16.84 9.26
C THR A 286 15.74 -16.86 10.59
N SER A 287 15.11 -17.45 11.60
CA SER A 287 15.71 -17.71 12.91
C SER A 287 15.43 -19.15 13.32
N VAL A 288 16.43 -19.84 13.85
CA VAL A 288 16.33 -21.24 14.28
C VAL A 288 16.41 -21.35 15.79
N ARG A 289 15.37 -21.92 16.41
CA ARG A 289 15.36 -22.23 17.85
C ARG A 289 14.31 -23.28 18.19
N ASP A 290 14.47 -23.96 19.31
CA ASP A 290 13.50 -24.93 19.83
C ASP A 290 13.11 -26.02 18.79
N ASN A 291 14.07 -26.42 17.95
CA ASN A 291 13.87 -27.36 16.83
C ASN A 291 12.85 -26.88 15.77
N ALA A 292 12.63 -25.56 15.69
CA ALA A 292 11.80 -24.90 14.69
C ALA A 292 12.64 -23.91 13.87
N GLU A 293 12.35 -23.87 12.57
CA GLU A 293 12.83 -22.84 11.65
C GLU A 293 11.69 -21.84 11.46
N ILE A 294 11.93 -20.60 11.86
CA ILE A 294 10.95 -19.51 11.83
C ILE A 294 11.37 -18.56 10.73
N THR A 295 10.58 -18.47 9.66
CA THR A 295 10.85 -17.58 8.54
C THR A 295 9.76 -16.52 8.41
N ILE A 296 10.15 -15.26 8.58
CA ILE A 296 9.27 -14.10 8.40
C ILE A 296 9.53 -13.50 7.02
N VAL A 297 8.47 -13.36 6.23
CA VAL A 297 8.52 -12.78 4.88
C VAL A 297 7.50 -11.65 4.75
N GLY A 298 7.94 -10.45 4.44
CA GLY A 298 7.02 -9.34 4.18
C GLY A 298 7.65 -7.95 4.19
N GLU A 299 6.78 -6.95 4.30
CA GLU A 299 7.11 -5.53 4.20
C GLU A 299 7.50 -4.94 5.56
N LEU A 300 8.56 -5.50 6.15
CA LEU A 300 9.04 -5.10 7.47
C LEU A 300 10.52 -4.73 7.45
N PRO A 301 10.94 -3.71 8.23
CA PRO A 301 12.34 -3.52 8.54
C PRO A 301 12.97 -4.79 9.12
N PRO A 302 14.24 -5.13 8.79
CA PRO A 302 14.94 -6.32 9.29
C PRO A 302 14.88 -6.51 10.81
N GLN A 303 15.07 -5.43 11.57
CA GLN A 303 15.01 -5.46 13.04
C GLN A 303 13.62 -5.86 13.56
N THR A 304 12.56 -5.38 12.92
CA THR A 304 11.18 -5.69 13.30
C THR A 304 10.85 -7.15 13.01
N ALA A 305 11.24 -7.65 11.82
CA ALA A 305 11.08 -9.06 11.48
C ALA A 305 11.79 -9.96 12.50
N LYS A 306 13.08 -9.70 12.78
CA LYS A 306 13.86 -10.48 13.76
C LYS A 306 13.18 -10.50 15.14
N ARG A 307 12.72 -9.35 15.63
CA ARG A 307 12.04 -9.25 16.93
C ARG A 307 10.76 -10.09 17.00
N ILE A 308 9.97 -10.13 15.92
CA ILE A 308 8.77 -10.98 15.86
C ILE A 308 9.17 -12.46 15.97
N ALA A 309 10.17 -12.90 15.18
CA ALA A 309 10.61 -14.29 15.16
C ALA A 309 11.11 -14.78 16.54
N GLU A 310 11.88 -13.94 17.23
CA GLU A 310 12.39 -14.20 18.58
C GLU A 310 11.28 -14.23 19.64
N ASN A 311 10.14 -13.58 19.41
CA ASN A 311 9.02 -13.50 20.35
C ASN A 311 7.88 -14.49 20.04
N ILE A 312 8.11 -15.52 19.23
CA ILE A 312 7.13 -16.60 19.05
C ILE A 312 7.17 -17.54 20.27
N LYS A 313 6.06 -17.69 20.97
CA LYS A 313 5.95 -18.69 22.03
C LYS A 313 5.46 -20.00 21.44
N PHE A 314 6.24 -21.06 21.63
CA PHE A 314 5.79 -22.43 21.39
C PHE A 314 5.01 -22.93 22.60
N GLY A 315 3.91 -23.61 22.35
CA GLY A 315 3.15 -24.37 23.34
C GLY A 315 3.96 -25.57 23.79
N ALA A 316 3.69 -26.05 25.00
CA ALA A 316 4.30 -27.28 25.49
C ALA A 316 4.05 -28.41 24.47
N ALA A 317 5.09 -29.21 24.19
CA ALA A 317 4.94 -30.41 23.39
C ALA A 317 3.84 -31.28 24.01
N GLN A 318 2.81 -31.60 23.22
CA GLN A 318 1.90 -32.70 23.54
C GLN A 318 2.57 -34.01 23.17
#